data_AF-A0AB34LDK2-F1
#
_entry.id   AF-A0AB34LDK2-F1
#
_cell.length_a   1.000
_cell.length_b   1.000
_cell.length_c   1.000
_cell.angle_alpha   90.00
_cell.angle_beta   90.00
_cell.angle_gamma   90.00
#
_symmetry.space_group_name_H-M   'P 1'
#
loop_
_entity.id
_entity.type
_entity.pdbx_description
1 polymer ?
#
loop_
_entity_poly.entity_id
_entity_poly.type
_entity_poly.pdbx_seq_one_letter_code
_entity_poly.pdbx_strand_id
1 'polypeptide(L)'
;MIACSGGKAVKGDYGVVPLPQEVTLTNGNPFVLSPSTKIFYPEGNDKMKKNAEFLASYIKEITGYELATATGQPGKGISLVIDQSIQNPEGYQLTVSDN
;
A
#
# COMPACT_ATOMS: atom_id res chain seq x y z
N MET A 1 -14.85 9.10 -30.75
CA MET A 1 -14.55 10.24 -29.85
C MET A 1 -13.75 9.67 -28.69
N ILE A 2 -12.45 9.95 -28.59
CA ILE A 2 -11.63 9.52 -27.45
C ILE A 2 -11.69 10.65 -26.43
N ALA A 3 -12.55 10.51 -25.43
CA ALA A 3 -12.59 11.40 -24.29
C ALA A 3 -11.48 10.97 -23.32
N CYS A 4 -10.31 11.60 -23.40
CA CYS A 4 -9.35 11.57 -22.30
C CYS A 4 -9.94 12.40 -21.15
N SER A 5 -10.79 11.78 -20.33
CA SER A 5 -11.14 12.33 -19.02
C SER A 5 -9.87 12.31 -18.18
N GLY A 6 -9.23 13.46 -18.02
CA GLY A 6 -8.15 13.65 -17.05
C GLY A 6 -8.68 13.26 -15.68
N GLY A 7 -8.38 12.03 -15.25
CA GLY A 7 -8.80 11.51 -13.96
C GLY A 7 -8.22 12.42 -12.87
N LYS A 8 -9.08 13.02 -12.07
CA LYS A 8 -8.64 13.79 -10.90
C LYS A 8 -7.92 12.82 -9.97
N ALA A 9 -6.65 13.10 -9.68
CA ALA A 9 -5.92 12.35 -8.66
C ALA A 9 -6.65 12.52 -7.31
N VAL A 10 -7.08 11.41 -6.72
CA VAL A 10 -7.70 11.39 -5.39
C VAL A 10 -6.57 11.29 -4.37
N LYS A 11 -6.59 12.17 -3.36
CA LYS A 11 -5.61 12.18 -2.28
C LYS A 11 -6.13 11.30 -1.13
N GLY A 12 -5.28 10.40 -0.63
CA GLY A 12 -5.59 9.62 0.58
C GLY A 12 -5.66 10.50 1.84
N ASP A 13 -6.51 10.09 2.78
CA ASP A 13 -6.65 10.71 4.10
C ASP A 13 -6.23 9.69 5.18
N TYR A 14 -5.46 10.16 6.16
CA TYR A 14 -4.97 9.36 7.28
C TYR A 14 -5.87 9.45 8.53
N GLY A 15 -6.95 10.24 8.49
CA GLY A 15 -7.97 10.35 9.54
C GLY A 15 -8.88 9.13 9.67
N VAL A 16 -8.30 7.95 9.93
CA VAL A 16 -9.04 6.68 10.09
C VAL A 16 -9.59 6.50 11.52
N VAL A 17 -10.56 5.59 11.70
CA VAL A 17 -11.14 5.24 13.02
C VAL A 17 -10.89 3.75 13.31
N PRO A 18 -10.27 3.39 14.46
CA PRO A 18 -9.71 4.30 15.47
C PRO A 18 -8.53 5.12 14.93
N LEU A 19 -8.28 6.27 15.56
CA LEU A 19 -7.15 7.13 15.16
C LEU A 19 -5.82 6.39 15.39
N PRO A 20 -4.85 6.50 14.45
CA PRO A 20 -3.51 5.98 14.67
C PRO A 20 -2.87 6.61 15.92
N GLN A 21 -1.98 5.85 16.56
CA GLN A 21 -1.26 6.31 17.74
C GLN A 21 -0.39 7.55 17.46
N GLU A 22 0.25 7.58 16.29
CA GLU A 22 1.09 8.69 15.83
C GLU A 22 0.94 8.87 14.31
N VAL A 23 0.93 10.13 13.85
CA VAL A 23 0.99 10.48 12.43
C VAL A 23 1.99 11.63 12.25
N THR A 24 3.06 11.37 11.50
CA THR A 24 4.06 12.37 11.15
C THR A 24 4.05 12.61 9.64
N LEU A 25 3.67 13.81 9.22
CA LEU A 25 3.64 14.20 7.80
C LEU A 25 5.01 14.72 7.37
N THR A 26 5.52 14.20 6.25
CA THR A 26 6.80 14.62 5.67
C THR A 26 6.58 15.45 4.41
N ASN A 27 7.50 16.38 4.14
CA ASN A 27 7.54 17.10 2.87
C ASN A 27 8.27 16.23 1.84
N GLY A 28 7.63 15.95 0.71
CA GLY A 28 8.21 15.13 -0.35
C GLY A 28 7.23 14.87 -1.48
N ASN A 29 7.70 14.15 -2.50
CA ASN A 29 6.83 13.67 -3.56
C ASN A 29 5.85 12.62 -3.00
N PRO A 30 4.58 12.62 -3.42
CA PRO A 30 3.62 11.63 -2.97
C PRO A 30 3.92 10.26 -3.61
N PHE A 31 3.56 9.20 -2.90
CA PHE A 31 3.36 7.90 -3.54
C PHE A 31 2.17 7.99 -4.50
N VAL A 32 2.36 7.61 -5.76
CA VAL A 32 1.28 7.59 -6.76
C VAL A 32 0.90 6.14 -7.04
N LEU A 33 -0.31 5.76 -6.63
CA LEU A 33 -0.88 4.47 -6.93
C LEU A 33 -1.26 4.39 -8.42
N SER A 34 -0.76 3.37 -9.11
CA SER A 34 -1.04 3.17 -10.53
C SER A 34 -1.29 1.68 -10.83
N PRO A 35 -1.82 1.34 -12.02
CA PRO A 35 -2.00 -0.06 -12.42
C PRO A 35 -0.69 -0.87 -12.46
N SER A 36 0.47 -0.21 -12.54
CA SER A 36 1.78 -0.89 -12.52
C SER A 36 2.33 -1.11 -11.11
N THR A 37 1.68 -0.55 -10.07
CA THR A 37 2.08 -0.77 -8.69
C THR A 37 1.98 -2.26 -8.34
N LYS A 38 2.99 -2.77 -7.62
CA LYS A 38 3.00 -4.14 -7.11
C LYS A 38 2.90 -4.14 -5.59
N ILE A 39 2.39 -5.25 -5.05
CA ILE A 39 2.35 -5.52 -3.62
C ILE A 39 3.34 -6.64 -3.32
N PHE A 40 4.40 -6.32 -2.59
CA PHE A 40 5.44 -7.25 -2.20
C PHE A 40 5.15 -7.86 -0.82
N TYR A 41 5.45 -9.15 -0.67
CA TYR A 41 5.36 -9.86 0.60
C TYR A 41 6.53 -10.85 0.79
N PRO A 42 6.82 -11.30 2.02
CA PRO A 42 7.94 -12.19 2.28
C PRO A 42 7.73 -13.56 1.63
N GLU A 43 8.75 -14.07 0.94
CA GLU A 43 8.71 -15.39 0.32
C GLU A 43 8.46 -16.50 1.36
N GLY A 44 7.66 -17.50 0.99
CA GLY A 44 7.31 -18.61 1.89
C GLY A 44 6.31 -18.25 3.00
N ASN A 45 5.78 -17.03 3.04
CA ASN A 45 4.79 -16.62 4.04
C ASN A 45 3.37 -16.56 3.44
N ASP A 46 2.67 -17.70 3.48
CA ASP A 46 1.30 -17.82 2.93
C ASP A 46 0.28 -16.90 3.60
N LYS A 47 0.46 -16.57 4.88
CA LYS A 47 -0.41 -15.60 5.58
C LYS A 47 -0.23 -14.20 4.98
N MET A 48 1.01 -13.81 4.71
CA MET A 48 1.30 -12.51 4.10
C MET A 48 0.91 -12.46 2.62
N LYS A 49 0.98 -13.59 1.91
CA LYS A 49 0.41 -13.70 0.56
C LYS A 49 -1.09 -13.36 0.57
N LYS A 50 -1.86 -13.98 1.47
CA LYS A 50 -3.30 -13.70 1.63
C LYS A 50 -3.56 -12.23 1.98
N ASN A 51 -2.73 -11.64 2.84
CA ASN A 51 -2.84 -10.21 3.16
C ASN A 51 -2.56 -9.31 1.93
N ALA A 52 -1.59 -9.68 1.09
CA ALA A 52 -1.30 -8.95 -0.15
C ALA A 52 -2.45 -9.05 -1.16
N GLU A 53 -3.04 -10.25 -1.33
CA GLU A 53 -4.21 -10.47 -2.18
C GLU A 53 -5.45 -9.72 -1.67
N PHE A 54 -5.62 -9.67 -0.35
CA PHE A 54 -6.69 -8.92 0.29
C PHE A 54 -6.55 -7.41 0.05
N LEU A 55 -5.34 -6.87 0.22
CA LEU A 55 -5.05 -5.47 -0.10
C LEU A 55 -5.26 -5.15 -1.60
N ALA A 56 -4.82 -6.05 -2.49
CA ALA A 56 -5.05 -5.91 -3.93
C ALA A 56 -6.55 -5.84 -4.26
N SER A 57 -7.36 -6.66 -3.58
CA SER A 57 -8.81 -6.70 -3.75
C SER A 57 -9.48 -5.40 -3.32
N TYR A 58 -9.08 -4.84 -2.18
CA TYR A 58 -9.57 -3.52 -1.74
C TYR A 58 -9.20 -2.40 -2.71
N ILE A 59 -7.95 -2.39 -3.19
CA ILE A 59 -7.51 -1.39 -4.17
C ILE A 59 -8.32 -1.52 -5.45
N LYS A 60 -8.58 -2.74 -5.92
CA LYS A 60 -9.43 -3.00 -7.09
C LYS A 60 -10.85 -2.47 -6.87
N GLU A 61 -11.45 -2.70 -5.70
CA GLU A 61 -12.82 -2.23 -5.41
C GLU A 61 -12.92 -0.69 -5.46
N ILE A 62 -11.92 0.00 -4.92
CA ILE A 62 -11.95 1.47 -4.78
C ILE A 62 -11.49 2.17 -6.07
N THR A 63 -10.53 1.58 -6.81
CA THR A 63 -9.84 2.26 -7.93
C THR A 63 -10.02 1.57 -9.28
N GLY A 64 -10.47 0.30 -9.29
CA GLY A 64 -10.50 -0.56 -10.47
C GLY A 64 -9.13 -1.16 -10.85
N TYR A 65 -8.05 -0.85 -10.14
CA TYR A 65 -6.72 -1.34 -10.46
C TYR A 65 -6.50 -2.78 -10.00
N GLU A 66 -6.10 -3.66 -10.92
CA GLU A 66 -5.72 -5.04 -10.62
C GLU A 66 -4.23 -5.12 -10.35
N LEU A 67 -3.83 -4.90 -9.09
CA LEU A 67 -2.42 -4.93 -8.71
C LEU A 67 -1.88 -6.35 -8.60
N ALA A 68 -0.67 -6.56 -9.12
CA ALA A 68 0.02 -7.84 -8.99
C ALA A 68 0.69 -7.99 -7.62
N THR A 69 0.63 -9.19 -7.04
CA THR A 69 1.39 -9.55 -5.84
C THR A 69 2.69 -10.24 -6.23
N ALA A 70 3.79 -9.95 -5.54
CA ALA A 70 5.10 -10.54 -5.80
C ALA A 70 5.88 -10.85 -4.51
N THR A 71 6.84 -11.76 -4.59
CA THR A 71 7.83 -12.01 -3.55
C THR A 71 9.17 -11.37 -3.91
N GLY A 72 10.09 -11.27 -2.94
CA GLY A 72 11.46 -10.83 -3.15
C GLY A 72 11.74 -9.41 -2.68
N GLN A 73 12.83 -8.81 -3.18
CA GLN A 73 13.24 -7.47 -2.76
C GLN A 73 12.17 -6.44 -3.14
N PRO A 74 11.78 -5.56 -2.21
CA PRO A 74 10.80 -4.53 -2.48
C PRO A 74 11.35 -3.54 -3.50
N GLY A 75 10.75 -3.54 -4.69
CA GLY A 75 10.96 -2.49 -5.70
C GLY A 75 10.04 -1.30 -5.44
N LYS A 76 9.81 -0.46 -6.45
CA LYS A 76 8.80 0.59 -6.34
C LYS A 76 7.41 -0.03 -6.16
N GLY A 77 6.74 0.26 -5.04
CA GLY A 77 5.43 -0.30 -4.73
C GLY A 77 5.13 -0.46 -3.24
N ILE A 78 4.10 -1.24 -2.93
CA ILE A 78 3.66 -1.46 -1.56
C ILE A 78 4.38 -2.70 -1.02
N SER A 79 4.98 -2.61 0.16
CA SER A 79 5.73 -3.72 0.75
C SER A 79 5.16 -4.08 2.11
N LEU A 80 4.74 -5.33 2.26
CA LEU A 80 4.28 -5.88 3.52
C LEU A 80 5.43 -6.65 4.18
N VAL A 81 5.85 -6.21 5.36
CA VAL A 81 7.03 -6.76 6.05
C VAL A 81 6.65 -7.09 7.50
N ILE A 82 7.22 -8.17 8.03
CA ILE A 82 7.16 -8.49 9.46
C ILE A 82 8.41 -7.90 10.11
N ASP A 83 8.23 -6.81 10.83
CA ASP A 83 9.29 -6.19 11.62
C ASP A 83 9.29 -6.78 13.04
N GLN A 84 10.30 -7.59 13.35
CA GLN A 84 10.44 -8.23 14.66
C GLN A 84 10.84 -7.25 15.78
N SER A 85 11.21 -6.01 15.44
CA SER A 85 11.53 -4.97 16.43
C SER A 85 10.28 -4.31 17.03
N ILE A 86 9.11 -4.45 16.38
CA ILE A 86 7.84 -3.96 16.90
C ILE A 86 7.41 -4.86 18.07
N GLN A 87 7.45 -4.32 19.28
CA GLN A 87 7.18 -5.09 20.50
C GLN A 87 5.69 -5.45 20.67
N ASN A 88 4.78 -4.60 20.19
CA ASN A 88 3.35 -4.88 20.25
C ASN A 88 2.96 -5.87 19.15
N PRO A 89 2.40 -7.06 19.46
CA PRO A 89 2.01 -8.05 18.46
C PRO A 89 1.00 -7.55 17.41
N GLU A 90 0.21 -6.52 17.75
CA GLU A 90 -0.77 -5.88 16.85
C GLU A 90 -0.30 -4.51 16.36
N GLY A 91 0.92 -4.09 16.74
CA GLY A 91 1.50 -2.83 16.30
C GLY A 91 1.84 -2.84 14.81
N TYR A 92 1.71 -1.68 14.17
CA TYR A 92 2.10 -1.50 12.77
C TYR A 92 2.80 -0.16 12.57
N GLN A 93 3.60 -0.08 11.52
CA GLN A 93 4.17 1.16 11.01
C GLN A 93 3.84 1.28 9.52
N LEU A 94 3.38 2.45 9.11
CA LEU A 94 3.13 2.79 7.71
C LEU A 94 4.08 3.91 7.29
N THR A 95 5.00 3.59 6.38
CA THR A 95 5.91 4.56 5.78
C THR A 95 5.50 4.79 4.33
N VAL A 96 5.27 6.06 3.97
CA VAL A 96 4.88 6.44 2.60
C VAL A 96 5.94 7.39 2.04
N SER A 97 6.52 7.01 0.90
CA SER A 97 7.47 7.84 0.13
C SER A 97 7.20 7.65 -1.37
N ASP A 98 7.97 8.30 -2.24
CA ASP A 98 7.77 8.26 -3.70
C ASP A 98 8.30 7.00 -4.40
N ASN A 99 8.73 6.00 -3.63
CA ASN A 99 9.26 4.73 -4.10
C ASN A 99 8.42 3.58 -3.55
#